data_AF-A0A062UWC8-F1
#
_entry.id   AF-A0A062UWC8-F1
#
_cell.length_a   1.000
_cell.length_b   1.000
_cell.length_c   1.000
_cell.angle_alpha   90.00
_cell.angle_beta   90.00
_cell.angle_gamma   90.00
#
_symmetry.space_group_name_H-M   'P 1'
#
loop_
_entity.id
_entity.type
_entity.pdbx_description
1 polymer ?
#
loop_
_entity_poly.entity_id
_entity_poly.type
_entity_poly.pdbx_seq_one_letter_code
_entity_poly.pdbx_strand_id
1 'polypeptide(L)'
;MSNKSSTLWILIALLVVVVLLFSGGGMMGFGMGSGAIIMVLFWGAIIWLVISLINAGTQKSEETSESALAILKKRYARGEITREQYLEMEKELKG
;
A
#
# COMPACT_ATOMS: atom_id res chain seq x y z
N MET A 1 6.07 0.50 -18.22
CA MET A 1 5.31 -0.30 -17.24
C MET A 1 5.45 0.35 -15.87
N SER A 2 4.44 1.12 -15.45
CA SER A 2 4.42 1.72 -14.11
C SER A 2 4.11 0.63 -13.09
N ASN A 3 5.13 0.15 -12.39
CA ASN A 3 4.96 -0.74 -11.26
C ASN A 3 4.26 0.05 -10.13
N LYS A 4 3.03 -0.35 -9.77
CA LYS A 4 2.23 0.28 -8.71
C LYS A 4 3.03 0.54 -7.43
N SER A 5 4.01 -0.31 -7.12
CA SER A 5 4.89 -0.15 -5.98
C SER A 5 5.83 1.06 -6.11
N SER A 6 6.47 1.32 -7.25
CA SER A 6 7.38 2.48 -7.35
C SER A 6 6.63 3.80 -7.41
N THR A 7 5.41 3.84 -7.96
CA THR A 7 4.59 5.06 -7.86
C THR A 7 4.25 5.39 -6.41
N LEU A 8 4.02 4.38 -5.56
CA LEU A 8 3.80 4.60 -4.13
C LEU A 8 5.07 5.08 -3.43
N TRP A 9 6.23 4.48 -3.72
CA TRP A 9 7.51 4.94 -3.15
C TRP A 9 7.88 6.36 -3.58
N ILE A 10 7.59 6.73 -4.83
CA ILE A 10 7.83 8.10 -5.34
C ILE A 10 6.87 9.09 -4.66
N LEU A 11 5.60 8.73 -4.47
CA LEU A 11 4.63 9.58 -3.76
C LEU A 11 4.99 9.76 -2.29
N ILE A 12 5.43 8.70 -1.61
CA ILE A 12 5.90 8.75 -0.22
C ILE A 12 7.16 9.62 -0.14
N ALA A 13 8.14 9.40 -1.02
CA ALA A 13 9.37 10.20 -1.05
C ALA A 13 9.08 11.68 -1.33
N LEU A 14 8.17 11.98 -2.27
CA LEU A 14 7.75 13.35 -2.58
C LEU A 14 7.07 14.02 -1.37
N LEU A 15 6.17 13.31 -0.70
CA LEU A 15 5.48 13.82 0.49
C LEU A 15 6.47 14.08 1.63
N VAL A 16 7.41 13.17 1.87
CA VAL A 16 8.47 13.35 2.87
C VAL A 16 9.36 14.55 2.53
N VAL A 17 9.75 14.71 1.26
CA VAL A 17 10.54 15.87 0.81
C VAL A 17 9.76 17.17 1.00
N VAL A 18 8.48 17.21 0.67
CA VAL A 18 7.62 18.38 0.92
C VAL A 18 7.55 18.67 2.42
N VAL A 19 7.33 17.67 3.28
CA VAL A 19 7.33 17.87 4.74
C VAL A 19 8.68 18.41 5.24
N LEU A 20 9.81 17.91 4.71
CA LEU A 20 11.15 18.39 5.07
C LEU A 20 11.40 19.84 4.62
N LEU A 21 10.92 20.23 3.44
CA LEU A 21 11.04 21.60 2.92
C LEU A 21 10.26 22.60 3.79
N PHE A 22 9.09 22.21 4.30
CA PHE A 22 8.29 23.04 5.19
C PHE A 22 8.75 22.99 6.66
N SER A 23 9.49 21.94 7.04
CA SER A 23 10.07 21.78 8.37
C SER A 23 11.43 22.49 8.56
N GLY A 24 12.11 22.88 7.47
CA GLY A 24 13.49 23.39 7.50
C GLY A 24 13.67 24.91 7.67
N GLY A 25 12.60 25.70 7.77
CA GLY A 25 12.67 27.17 7.81
C GLY A 25 12.81 27.81 9.20
N GLY A 26 13.32 27.08 10.20
CA GLY A 26 13.29 27.48 11.61
C GLY A 26 14.63 27.89 12.23
N MET A 27 15.58 28.42 11.48
CA MET A 27 16.74 29.12 12.07
C MET A 27 16.35 30.57 12.38
N MET A 28 15.66 30.80 13.51
CA MET A 28 15.71 32.01 14.35
C MET A 28 14.49 32.04 15.28
N GLY A 29 14.73 32.17 16.59
CA GLY A 29 13.69 32.65 17.52
C GLY A 29 13.29 31.66 18.60
N PHE A 30 13.98 31.76 19.74
CA PHE A 30 13.54 31.30 21.05
C PHE A 30 12.10 31.81 21.31
N GLY A 31 11.08 30.97 21.08
CA GLY A 31 9.67 31.34 21.29
C GLY A 31 8.65 30.61 20.42
N MET A 32 9.06 29.98 19.31
CA MET A 32 8.15 29.35 18.35
C MET A 32 8.24 27.81 18.30
N GLY A 33 8.78 27.18 19.35
CA GLY A 33 9.06 25.74 19.39
C GLY A 33 7.82 24.85 19.56
N SER A 34 6.81 25.29 20.31
CA SER A 34 5.60 24.49 20.57
C SER A 34 4.72 24.33 19.32
N GLY A 35 4.57 25.40 18.52
CA GLY A 35 3.78 25.37 17.28
C GLY A 35 4.41 24.49 16.20
N ALA A 36 5.73 24.52 16.06
CA ALA A 36 6.45 23.67 15.11
C ALA A 36 6.34 22.19 15.47
N ILE A 37 6.46 21.85 16.76
CA ILE A 37 6.31 20.46 17.24
C ILE A 37 4.90 19.94 16.98
N ILE A 38 3.86 20.73 17.30
CA ILE A 38 2.46 20.35 17.05
C ILE A 38 2.21 20.16 15.55
N MET A 39 2.77 21.03 14.69
CA MET A 39 2.63 20.87 13.24
C MET A 39 3.32 19.61 12.71
N VAL A 40 4.54 19.32 13.15
CA VAL A 40 5.25 18.09 12.76
C VAL A 40 4.51 16.85 13.25
N LEU A 41 3.98 16.87 14.48
CA LEU A 41 3.15 15.78 15.01
C LEU A 41 1.84 15.62 14.22
N PHE A 42 1.21 16.71 13.82
CA PHE A 42 -0.01 16.69 13.00
C PHE A 42 0.24 16.08 11.61
N TRP A 43 1.31 16.51 10.92
CA TRP A 43 1.71 15.93 9.63
C TRP A 43 2.16 14.47 9.77
N GLY A 44 2.90 14.14 10.84
CA GLY A 44 3.28 12.77 11.16
C GLY A 44 2.07 11.87 11.42
N ALA A 45 1.06 12.38 12.12
CA ALA A 45 -0.19 11.66 12.38
C ALA A 45 -0.98 11.42 11.09
N ILE A 46 -1.04 12.38 10.17
CA ILE A 46 -1.66 12.21 8.85
C ILE A 46 -0.94 11.10 8.06
N ILE A 47 0.39 11.12 8.01
CA ILE A 47 1.18 10.08 7.33
C ILE A 47 0.91 8.70 7.96
N TRP A 48 0.95 8.62 9.29
CA TRP A 48 0.66 7.39 10.02
C TRP A 48 -0.75 6.87 9.74
N LEU A 49 -1.76 7.75 9.68
CA LEU A 49 -3.14 7.40 9.36
C LEU A 49 -3.27 6.88 7.93
N VAL A 50 -2.64 7.53 6.95
CA VAL A 50 -2.62 7.07 5.55
C VAL A 50 -1.96 5.70 5.44
N ILE A 51 -0.82 5.49 6.09
CA ILE A 51 -0.14 4.18 6.13
C ILE A 51 -1.02 3.13 6.81
N SER A 52 -1.68 3.49 7.92
CA SER A 52 -2.59 2.60 8.65
C SER A 52 -3.79 2.18 7.81
N LEU A 53 -4.39 3.11 7.04
CA LEU A 53 -5.48 2.79 6.11
C LEU A 53 -5.02 1.92 4.93
N ILE A 54 -3.83 2.16 4.39
CA ILE A 54 -3.26 1.33 3.33
C ILE A 54 -2.94 -0.08 3.86
N ASN A 55 -2.35 -0.18 5.05
CA ASN A 55 -2.07 -1.47 5.69
C ASN A 55 -3.36 -2.19 6.11
N ALA A 56 -4.38 -1.48 6.59
CA ALA A 56 -5.68 -2.04 6.90
C ALA A 56 -6.42 -2.51 5.64
N GLY A 57 -6.22 -1.84 4.50
CA GLY A 57 -6.70 -2.27 3.19
C GLY A 57 -5.92 -3.44 2.59
N THR A 58 -4.73 -3.75 3.12
CA THR A 58 -3.89 -4.90 2.70
C THR A 58 -4.03 -6.09 3.65
N GLN A 59 -4.52 -5.89 4.87
CA GLN A 59 -4.87 -6.96 5.82
C GLN A 59 -6.29 -7.50 5.64
N LYS A 60 -6.91 -7.25 4.48
CA LYS A 60 -8.21 -7.79 4.11
C LYS A 60 -8.15 -8.56 2.78
N SER A 61 -7.17 -9.44 2.69
CA SER A 61 -7.24 -10.64 1.85
C SER A 61 -7.01 -11.78 2.86
N GLU A 62 -7.94 -12.68 3.18
CA GLU A 62 -8.43 -13.75 2.29
C GLU A 62 -7.37 -14.31 1.30
N GLU A 63 -6.09 -14.09 1.56
CA GLU A 63 -5.01 -14.19 0.57
C GLU A 63 -4.52 -15.60 0.29
N THR A 64 -5.07 -16.62 0.93
CA THR A 64 -4.75 -18.02 0.61
C THR A 64 -5.71 -18.61 -0.41
N SER A 65 -7.00 -18.28 -0.36
CA SER A 65 -8.01 -18.87 -1.25
C SER A 65 -8.19 -18.10 -2.56
N GLU A 66 -8.22 -16.76 -2.51
CA GLU A 66 -8.28 -15.95 -3.74
C GLU A 66 -7.01 -16.10 -4.59
N SER A 67 -5.85 -16.28 -3.97
CA SER A 67 -4.58 -16.49 -4.70
C SER A 67 -4.60 -17.79 -5.50
N ALA A 68 -5.00 -18.92 -4.90
CA ALA A 68 -5.03 -20.20 -5.58
C ALA A 68 -6.02 -20.21 -6.77
N LEU A 69 -7.24 -19.69 -6.56
CA LEU A 69 -8.24 -19.56 -7.62
C LEU A 69 -7.82 -18.55 -8.71
N ALA A 70 -7.19 -17.43 -8.33
CA ALA A 70 -6.69 -16.44 -9.29
C ALA A 70 -5.54 -16.99 -10.15
N ILE A 71 -4.63 -17.77 -9.56
CA ILE A 71 -3.56 -18.46 -10.28
C ILE A 71 -4.17 -19.50 -11.23
N LEU A 72 -5.12 -20.30 -10.77
CA LEU A 72 -5.81 -21.30 -11.56
C LEU A 72 -6.52 -20.68 -12.78
N LYS A 73 -7.27 -19.60 -12.56
CA LYS A 73 -7.97 -18.83 -13.61
C LYS A 73 -6.99 -18.24 -14.63
N LYS A 74 -5.83 -17.75 -14.17
CA LYS A 74 -4.79 -17.20 -15.03
C LYS A 74 -4.17 -18.26 -15.94
N ARG A 75 -3.97 -19.50 -15.46
CA ARG A 75 -3.47 -20.61 -16.27
C ARG A 75 -4.49 -21.11 -17.28
N TYR A 76 -5.77 -21.18 -16.91
CA TYR A 76 -6.85 -21.50 -17.83
C TYR A 76 -6.96 -20.46 -18.96
N ALA A 77 -6.91 -19.17 -18.63
CA ALA A 77 -6.94 -18.08 -19.63
C ALA A 77 -5.73 -18.09 -20.58
N ARG A 78 -4.59 -18.65 -20.15
CA ARG A 78 -3.41 -18.87 -20.98
C ARG A 78 -3.48 -20.16 -21.81
N GLY A 79 -4.49 -20.99 -21.60
CA GLY A 79 -4.60 -22.31 -22.24
C GLY A 79 -3.59 -23.33 -21.73
N GLU A 80 -2.94 -23.08 -20.59
CA GLU A 80 -1.96 -24.01 -19.98
C GLU A 80 -2.65 -25.24 -19.34
N ILE A 81 -3.95 -25.13 -19.03
CA ILE A 81 -4.77 -26.20 -18.46
C ILE A 81 -6.11 -26.30 -19.20
N THR A 82 -6.66 -27.50 -19.28
CA THR A 82 -7.97 -27.72 -19.92
C THR A 82 -9.12 -27.33 -19.01
N ARG A 83 -10.33 -27.25 -19.58
CA ARG A 83 -11.54 -26.91 -18.83
C ARG A 83 -11.84 -27.95 -17.74
N GLU A 84 -11.61 -29.23 -18.04
CA GLU A 84 -11.81 -30.33 -17.10
C GLU A 84 -10.89 -30.18 -15.89
N GLN A 85 -9.60 -29.94 -16.13
CA GLN A 85 -8.59 -29.72 -15.09
C GLN A 85 -8.90 -28.49 -14.22
N TYR A 86 -9.36 -27.40 -14.85
CA TYR A 86 -9.78 -26.19 -14.13
C TYR A 86 -10.96 -26.49 -13.19
N LEU A 87 -11.97 -27.22 -13.64
CA LEU A 87 -13.17 -27.51 -12.84
C LEU A 87 -12.89 -28.44 -11.66
N GLU A 88 -11.99 -29.42 -11.83
CA GLU A 88 -11.56 -30.33 -10.77
C GLU A 88 -10.82 -29.57 -9.66
N MET A 89 -9.79 -28.80 -10.03
CA MET A 89 -9.02 -27.98 -9.08
C MET A 89 -9.85 -26.86 -8.45
N GLU A 90 -10.79 -26.24 -9.18
CA GLU A 90 -11.68 -25.21 -8.62
C GLU A 90 -12.60 -25.81 -7.55
N LYS A 91 -13.05 -27.05 -7.73
CA LYS A 91 -13.90 -27.76 -6.77
C LYS A 91 -13.12 -28.16 -5.53
N GLU A 92 -11.87 -28.60 -5.68
CA GLU A 92 -10.97 -28.90 -4.56
C GLU A 92 -10.60 -27.65 -3.75
N LEU A 93 -10.41 -26.51 -4.40
CA LEU A 93 -10.04 -25.25 -3.74
C LEU A 93 -11.24 -24.55 -3.06
N LYS A 94 -12.47 -24.90 -3.43
CA LYS A 94 -13.71 -24.37 -2.81
C LYS A 94 -14.33 -25.30 -1.77
N GLY A 95 -13.87 -26.56 -1.70
CA GLY A 95 -14.37 -27.59 -0.78
C GLY A 95 -13.60 -27.62 0.52
#